data_AF-A0A0Q6CRM8-F1
#
_entry.id   AF-A0A0Q6CRM8-F1
#
_cell.length_a   1.000
_cell.length_b   1.000
_cell.length_c   1.000
_cell.angle_alpha   90.00
_cell.angle_beta   90.00
_cell.angle_gamma   90.00
#
_symmetry.space_group_name_H-M   'P 1'
#
loop_
_entity.id
_entity.type
_entity.pdbx_description
1 polymer ?
#
loop_
_entity_poly.entity_id
_entity_poly.type
_entity_poly.pdbx_seq_one_letter_code
_entity_poly.pdbx_strand_id
1 'polypeptide(L)'
;MSQSLLASKIGVTFQQVQKYEKGTNRVGASRLQRIADALGVSVSSFFDNTAVSTGFDLEEYVHIPDPNLRLQVVKLVEAFEQRKASLAAQR
;
A
#
# COMPACT_ATOMS: atom_id res chain seq x y z
N MET A 1 -5.36 -16.65 -11.47
CA MET A 1 -6.51 -17.14 -10.69
C MET A 1 -7.71 -16.24 -10.96
N SER A 2 -8.93 -16.78 -11.11
CA SER A 2 -10.14 -15.94 -11.27
C SER A 2 -10.72 -15.53 -9.91
N GLN A 3 -11.46 -14.42 -9.87
CA GLN A 3 -12.13 -13.93 -8.66
C GLN A 3 -13.15 -14.94 -8.11
N SER A 4 -13.89 -15.64 -8.97
CA SER A 4 -14.84 -16.69 -8.55
C SER A 4 -14.14 -17.85 -7.86
N LEU A 5 -12.94 -18.22 -8.34
CA LEU A 5 -12.12 -19.25 -7.72
C LEU A 5 -11.56 -18.80 -6.36
N LEU A 6 -11.12 -17.54 -6.26
CA LEU A 6 -10.70 -16.96 -4.98
C LEU A 6 -11.85 -16.93 -3.97
N ALA A 7 -13.04 -16.51 -4.40
CA ALA A 7 -14.24 -16.45 -3.57
C ALA A 7 -14.58 -17.83 -2.97
N SER A 8 -14.53 -18.87 -3.80
CA SER A 8 -14.70 -20.26 -3.38
C SER A 8 -13.65 -20.69 -2.34
N LYS A 9 -12.36 -20.42 -2.60
CA LYS A 9 -11.26 -20.77 -1.67
C LYS A 9 -11.38 -20.10 -0.30
N ILE A 10 -11.83 -18.84 -0.25
CA ILE A 10 -11.93 -18.08 1.01
C ILE A 10 -13.34 -18.11 1.63
N GLY A 11 -14.27 -18.87 1.05
CA GLY A 11 -15.63 -19.07 1.54
C GLY A 11 -16.46 -17.79 1.57
N VAL A 12 -16.41 -16.99 0.50
CA VAL A 12 -17.25 -15.79 0.34
C VAL A 12 -17.91 -15.77 -1.03
N THR A 13 -18.89 -14.89 -1.21
CA THR A 13 -19.52 -14.71 -2.53
C THR A 13 -18.60 -13.94 -3.48
N PHE A 14 -18.79 -14.12 -4.78
CA PHE A 14 -18.08 -13.34 -5.81
C PHE A 14 -18.23 -11.83 -5.60
N GLN A 15 -19.45 -11.38 -5.30
CA GLN A 15 -19.74 -9.98 -5.00
C GLN A 15 -18.96 -9.48 -3.77
N GLN A 16 -18.71 -10.34 -2.78
CA GLN A 16 -17.92 -9.97 -1.61
C GLN A 16 -16.43 -9.76 -1.96
N VAL A 17 -15.87 -10.58 -2.85
CA VAL A 17 -14.52 -10.35 -3.40
C VAL A 17 -14.46 -9.00 -4.11
N GLN A 18 -15.46 -8.68 -4.94
CA GLN A 18 -15.53 -7.37 -5.61
C GLN A 18 -15.61 -6.21 -4.61
N LYS A 19 -16.31 -6.38 -3.48
CA LYS A 19 -16.37 -5.35 -2.43
C LYS A 19 -15.02 -5.17 -1.71
N TYR A 20 -14.24 -6.23 -1.55
CA TYR A 20 -12.89 -6.15 -1.00
C TYR A 20 -11.94 -5.44 -1.94
N GLU A 21 -11.97 -5.76 -3.23
CA GLU A 21 -11.13 -5.09 -4.23
C GLU A 21 -11.45 -3.59 -4.37
N LYS A 22 -12.73 -3.23 -4.27
CA LYS A 22 -13.17 -1.83 -4.32
C LYS A 22 -13.01 -1.09 -2.98
N GLY A 23 -12.57 -1.78 -1.92
CA GLY A 23 -12.44 -1.20 -0.59
C GLY A 23 -13.75 -0.80 0.09
N THR A 24 -14.91 -1.17 -0.47
CA THR A 24 -16.22 -0.82 0.12
C THR A 24 -16.53 -1.66 1.37
N ASN A 25 -15.91 -2.84 1.49
CA ASN A 25 -15.93 -3.65 2.69
C ASN A 25 -14.52 -3.82 3.26
N ARG A 26 -14.38 -3.65 4.58
CA ARG A 26 -13.15 -3.98 5.29
C ARG A 26 -12.93 -5.50 5.31
N VAL A 27 -11.66 -5.90 5.25
CA VAL A 27 -11.23 -7.28 5.39
C VAL A 27 -10.68 -7.48 6.80
N GLY A 28 -11.25 -8.40 7.58
CA GLY A 28 -10.70 -8.75 8.88
C GLY A 28 -9.41 -9.57 8.76
N ALA A 29 -8.52 -9.49 9.76
CA ALA A 29 -7.18 -10.11 9.73
C ALA A 29 -7.19 -11.61 9.38
N SER A 30 -8.07 -12.41 10.00
CA SER A 30 -8.21 -13.84 9.69
C SER A 30 -8.55 -14.09 8.21
N ARG A 31 -9.37 -13.23 7.62
CA ARG A 31 -9.75 -13.35 6.21
C ARG A 31 -8.64 -12.90 5.28
N LEU A 32 -7.89 -11.86 5.66
CA LEU A 32 -6.72 -11.40 4.92
C LEU A 32 -5.66 -12.51 4.85
N GLN A 33 -5.44 -13.24 5.95
CA GLN A 33 -4.54 -14.40 5.96
C GLN A 33 -5.00 -15.47 4.95
N ARG A 34 -6.29 -15.85 4.96
CA ARG A 34 -6.83 -16.83 4.00
C ARG A 34 -6.69 -16.38 2.53
N ILE A 35 -6.78 -15.08 2.28
CA ILE A 35 -6.57 -14.49 0.95
C ILE A 35 -5.10 -14.64 0.54
N ALA A 36 -4.17 -14.34 1.45
CA ALA A 36 -2.74 -14.52 1.24
C ALA A 36 -2.39 -15.99 0.91
N ASP A 37 -2.90 -16.92 1.71
CA ASP A 37 -2.72 -18.37 1.51
C ASP A 37 -3.28 -18.81 0.15
N ALA A 38 -4.48 -18.32 -0.24
CA ALA A 38 -5.11 -18.66 -1.51
C ALA A 38 -4.34 -18.12 -2.74
N LEU A 39 -3.63 -16.99 -2.56
CA LEU A 39 -2.80 -16.35 -3.57
C LEU A 39 -1.34 -16.83 -3.55
N GLY A 40 -0.92 -17.58 -2.54
CA GLY A 40 0.46 -18.08 -2.40
C GLY A 40 1.46 -16.97 -2.08
N VAL A 41 1.04 -15.91 -1.39
CA VAL A 41 1.89 -14.78 -1.00
C VAL A 41 1.91 -14.61 0.51
N SER A 42 2.92 -13.91 1.02
CA SER A 42 2.92 -13.47 2.43
C SER A 42 1.81 -12.47 2.67
N VAL A 43 1.20 -12.49 3.86
CA VAL A 43 0.22 -11.48 4.27
C VAL A 43 0.83 -10.07 4.30
N SER A 44 2.16 -9.97 4.48
CA SER A 44 2.89 -8.69 4.41
C SER A 44 2.79 -8.02 3.04
N SER A 45 2.65 -8.80 1.95
CA SER A 45 2.60 -8.28 0.57
C SER A 45 1.39 -7.37 0.30
N PHE A 46 0.34 -7.43 1.13
CA PHE A 46 -0.79 -6.49 1.06
C PHE A 46 -0.49 -5.11 1.66
N PHE A 47 0.62 -4.98 2.39
CA PHE A 47 1.03 -3.76 3.10
C PHE A 47 2.28 -3.11 2.48
N ASP A 48 2.98 -3.80 1.57
CA ASP A 48 4.19 -3.28 0.91
C ASP A 48 3.93 -1.96 0.13
N ASN A 49 2.70 -1.71 -0.31
CA ASN A 49 2.31 -0.46 -0.99
C ASN A 49 1.84 0.65 -0.03
N THR A 50 1.72 0.35 1.28
CA THR A 50 1.48 1.36 2.32
C THR A 50 2.79 1.90 2.90
N ALA A 51 3.86 1.11 2.81
CA ALA A 51 5.21 1.61 2.93
C ALA A 51 5.54 2.37 1.65
N VAL A 52 5.14 3.64 1.57
CA VAL A 52 5.87 4.57 0.72
C VAL A 52 7.30 4.59 1.29
N SER A 53 8.17 3.73 0.78
CA SER A 53 9.60 3.78 1.03
C SER A 53 10.20 4.92 0.21
N THR A 54 9.65 6.11 0.36
CA THR A 54 10.48 7.30 0.22
C THR A 54 11.56 7.15 1.26
N GLY A 55 12.82 7.33 0.91
CA GLY A 55 13.97 7.27 1.83
C GLY A 55 13.97 8.35 2.91
N PHE A 56 12.79 8.76 3.36
CA PHE A 56 12.46 9.81 4.30
C PHE A 56 11.56 9.21 5.36
N ASP A 57 11.94 9.41 6.63
CA ASP A 57 11.15 9.00 7.77
C ASP A 57 9.79 9.70 7.74
N LEU A 58 8.78 8.95 7.33
CA LEU A 58 7.42 9.44 7.25
C LEU A 58 6.85 9.80 8.63
N GLU A 59 7.49 9.33 9.72
CA GLU A 59 7.20 9.66 11.12
C GLU A 59 7.15 11.18 11.35
N GLU A 60 8.05 11.94 10.73
CA GLU A 60 8.12 13.40 10.85
C GLU A 60 6.86 14.10 10.30
N TYR A 61 6.22 13.48 9.30
CA TYR A 61 5.06 14.02 8.58
C TYR A 61 3.75 13.29 8.91
N VAL A 62 3.73 12.36 9.88
CA VAL A 62 2.50 11.65 10.33
C VAL A 62 1.44 12.62 10.82
N HIS A 63 1.83 13.78 11.35
CA HIS A 63 0.91 14.79 11.88
C HIS A 63 0.10 15.52 10.79
N ILE A 64 0.43 15.34 9.50
CA ILE A 64 -0.33 15.92 8.39
C ILE A 64 -1.60 15.07 8.19
N PRO A 65 -2.79 15.61 8.50
CA PRO A 65 -4.02 14.82 8.53
C PRO A 65 -4.52 14.42 7.14
N ASP A 66 -4.16 15.18 6.10
CA ASP A 66 -4.53 14.86 4.72
C ASP A 66 -3.46 13.96 4.06
N PRO A 67 -3.81 12.72 3.67
CA PRO A 67 -2.87 11.78 3.04
C PRO A 67 -2.36 12.26 1.68
N ASN A 68 -3.14 13.05 0.93
CA ASN A 68 -2.69 13.61 -0.34
C ASN A 68 -1.66 14.71 -0.14
N LEU A 69 -1.87 15.58 0.86
CA LEU A 69 -0.91 16.61 1.23
C LEU A 69 0.39 16.00 1.74
N ARG A 70 0.30 14.96 2.57
CA ARG A 70 1.47 14.21 3.05
C ARG A 70 2.30 13.66 1.89
N LEU A 71 1.65 13.05 0.89
CA LEU A 71 2.35 12.53 -0.30
C LEU A 71 3.01 13.64 -1.13
N GLN A 72 2.37 14.81 -1.26
CA GLN A 72 2.94 15.95 -1.98
C GLN A 72 4.18 16.51 -1.28
N VAL A 73 4.14 16.65 0.05
CA VAL A 73 5.29 17.10 0.85
C VAL A 73 6.47 16.15 0.68
N VAL A 74 6.22 14.85 0.78
CA VAL A 74 7.26 13.83 0.60
C VAL A 74 7.90 13.90 -0.79
N LYS A 75 7.09 14.01 -1.85
CA LYS A 75 7.61 14.17 -3.23
C LYS A 75 8.42 15.46 -3.40
N LEU A 76 8.02 16.54 -2.74
CA LEU A 76 8.72 17.81 -2.79
C LEU A 76 10.10 17.71 -2.11
N VAL A 77 10.13 17.13 -0.90
CA VAL A 77 11.37 16.91 -0.15
C VAL A 77 12.34 16.02 -0.94
N GLU A 78 11.83 14.94 -1.54
CA GLU A 78 12.62 14.06 -2.41
C GLU A 78 13.23 14.80 -3.60
N ALA A 79 12.44 15.63 -4.29
CA ALA A 79 12.92 16.42 -5.43
C ALA A 79 14.03 17.41 -5.02
N PHE A 80 13.94 18.01 -3.82
CA PHE A 80 14.98 18.91 -3.30
C PHE A 80 16.28 18.19 -2.99
N GLU A 81 16.23 17.03 -2.34
CA GLU A 81 17.44 16.25 -2.05
C GLU A 81 18.11 15.71 -3.32
N GLN A 82 17.32 15.27 -4.30
CA GLN A 82 17.85 14.89 -5.62
C GLN A 82 18.55 16.08 -6.31
N ARG A 83 17.97 17.28 -6.22
CA ARG A 83 18.60 18.49 -6.78
C ARG A 83 19.89 18.84 -6.07
N LYS A 84 19.92 18.78 -4.73
CA LYS A 84 21.11 19.03 -3.92
C LYS A 84 22.23 18.04 -4.23
N ALA A 85 21.91 16.74 -4.32
CA ALA A 85 22.86 15.71 -4.71
C ALA A 85 23.41 15.94 -6.14
N SER A 86 22.54 16.33 -7.08
CA SER A 86 22.97 16.63 -8.46
C SER A 86 23.93 17.82 -8.56
N LEU A 87 23.78 18.82 -7.69
CA LEU A 87 24.66 19.99 -7.63
C LEU A 87 25.99 19.68 -6.95
N ALA A 88 26.00 18.78 -5.97
CA ALA A 88 27.22 18.33 -5.30
C ALA A 88 28.11 17.49 -6.22
N ALA A 89 27.51 16.70 -7.13
CA ALA A 89 28.24 15.86 -8.09
C ALA A 89 28.85 16.62 -9.28
N GLN A 90 28.51 17.90 -9.46
CA GLN A 90 29.03 18.77 -10.53
C GLN A 90 30.22 19.64 -10.09
N ARG A 91 30.70 19.46 -8.86
CA ARG A 91 31.90 20.10 -8.30
C ARG A 91 33.05 19.12 -8.25
#